data_AF-A0A4D9DFQ7-F1
#
_entry.id   AF-A0A4D9DFQ7-F1
#
_cell.length_a   1.000
_cell.length_b   1.000
_cell.length_c   1.000
_cell.angle_alpha   90.00
_cell.angle_beta   90.00
_cell.angle_gamma   90.00
#
_symmetry.space_group_name_H-M   'P 1'
#
loop_
_entity.id
_entity.type
_entity.pdbx_description
1 polymer ?
#
loop_
_entity_poly.entity_id
_entity_poly.type
_entity_poly.pdbx_seq_one_letter_code
_entity_poly.pdbx_strand_id
1 'polypeptide(L)'
;MKYYFYHILSWPQLLFVAEDHRQRIVGYVLAKMEEDAAVPHGHITSLAVLRTYRKCGIATRLMQASQRCMAETFEAQYVSLHVRKSNSAAIHLYTKTLGYEIHDEEKAYYADGEDAYDMRKYLNKCNLVLPSIPAVTNSPHAPASSQMSAIVEPKVSISGRQGEQGQKILSDTEQLAENLGEMGVEDVERNRIDKTHDINASP
;
A
#
# COMPACT_ATOMS: atom_id res chain seq x y z
N MET A 1 -13.63 10.49 5.15
CA MET A 1 -12.44 11.19 5.71
C MET A 1 -11.88 10.56 6.99
N LYS A 2 -12.60 9.76 7.77
CA LYS A 2 -12.07 9.25 9.06
C LYS A 2 -11.02 8.13 8.88
N TYR A 3 -11.03 7.44 7.73
CA TYR A 3 -10.33 6.18 7.58
C TYR A 3 -8.85 6.27 7.22
N TYR A 4 -8.47 7.20 6.31
CA TYR A 4 -7.07 7.47 6.02
C TYR A 4 -6.36 7.96 7.28
N PHE A 5 -6.94 8.94 7.98
CA PHE A 5 -6.43 9.45 9.26
C PHE A 5 -6.23 8.35 10.30
N TYR A 6 -7.17 7.40 10.43
CA TYR A 6 -6.98 6.25 11.32
C TYR A 6 -5.72 5.45 10.96
N HIS A 7 -5.50 5.12 9.69
CA HIS A 7 -4.31 4.37 9.26
C HIS A 7 -3.01 5.13 9.55
N ILE A 8 -3.01 6.44 9.28
CA ILE A 8 -1.83 7.28 9.46
C ILE A 8 -1.49 7.46 10.94
N LEU A 9 -2.51 7.58 11.79
CA LEU A 9 -2.32 7.76 13.23
C LEU A 9 -1.96 6.44 13.92
N SER A 10 -2.50 5.31 13.46
CA SER A 10 -2.23 3.99 14.04
C SER A 10 -0.93 3.37 13.54
N TRP A 11 -0.64 3.45 12.23
CA TRP A 11 0.52 2.80 11.60
C TRP A 11 1.29 3.69 10.62
N PRO A 12 1.76 4.89 11.02
CA PRO A 12 2.43 5.85 10.12
C PRO A 12 3.64 5.26 9.37
N GLN A 13 4.29 4.24 9.94
CA GLN A 13 5.47 3.57 9.38
C GLN A 13 5.11 2.63 8.21
N LEU A 14 3.84 2.25 8.04
CA LEU A 14 3.41 1.31 7.00
C LEU A 14 2.97 2.00 5.70
N LEU A 15 2.86 3.33 5.72
CA LEU A 15 2.43 4.13 4.60
C LEU A 15 3.60 4.72 3.84
N PHE A 16 3.61 4.48 2.54
CA PHE A 16 4.63 5.00 1.64
C PHE A 16 3.99 5.67 0.43
N VAL A 17 4.63 6.75 -0.02
CA VAL A 17 4.24 7.46 -1.24
C VAL A 17 5.42 7.47 -2.21
N ALA A 18 5.11 7.44 -3.50
CA ALA A 18 6.06 7.62 -4.57
C ALA A 18 5.90 9.04 -5.13
N GLU A 19 6.99 9.81 -5.14
CA GLU A 19 7.02 11.19 -5.62
C GLU A 19 7.85 11.28 -6.91
N ASP A 20 7.40 12.10 -7.86
CA ASP A 20 8.24 12.48 -9.00
C ASP A 20 9.25 13.58 -8.64
N HIS A 21 10.13 13.95 -9.59
CA HIS A 21 11.08 15.06 -9.46
C HIS A 21 10.48 16.42 -9.07
N ARG A 22 9.17 16.62 -9.26
CA ARG A 22 8.44 17.85 -8.91
C ARG A 22 7.69 17.72 -7.59
N GLN A 23 7.99 16.69 -6.80
CA GLN A 23 7.35 16.38 -5.52
C GLN A 23 5.84 16.15 -5.66
N ARG A 24 5.39 15.64 -6.81
CA ARG A 24 4.00 15.23 -7.01
C ARG A 24 3.87 13.76 -6.66
N ILE A 25 2.83 13.40 -5.91
CA ILE A 25 2.55 12.00 -5.62
C ILE A 25 2.07 11.32 -6.90
N VAL A 26 2.77 10.25 -7.28
CA VAL A 26 2.49 9.45 -8.48
C VAL A 26 2.06 8.02 -8.14
N GLY A 27 2.14 7.65 -6.87
CA GLY A 27 1.61 6.40 -6.34
C GLY A 27 1.73 6.33 -4.83
N TYR A 28 1.03 5.39 -4.21
CA TYR A 28 1.06 5.19 -2.78
C TYR A 28 0.73 3.74 -2.41
N VAL A 29 1.09 3.35 -1.18
CA VAL A 29 0.58 2.17 -0.50
C VAL A 29 0.05 2.59 0.87
N LEU A 30 -1.16 2.14 1.16
CA LEU A 30 -1.84 2.27 2.43
C LEU A 30 -1.97 0.88 3.03
N ALA A 31 -1.51 0.72 4.27
CA ALA A 31 -1.51 -0.57 4.93
C ALA A 31 -1.70 -0.44 6.44
N LYS A 32 -2.16 -1.52 7.06
CA LYS A 32 -2.39 -1.64 8.51
C LYS A 32 -1.84 -2.96 9.06
N MET A 33 -1.74 -3.05 10.38
CA MET A 33 -1.67 -4.34 11.06
C MET A 33 -3.08 -4.81 11.40
N GLU A 34 -3.30 -6.12 11.38
CA GLU A 34 -4.56 -6.71 11.84
C GLU A 34 -4.49 -6.93 13.36
N GLU A 35 -5.33 -6.21 14.11
CA GLU A 35 -5.28 -6.16 15.58
C GLU A 35 -5.93 -7.40 16.24
N ASP A 36 -7.01 -7.92 15.65
CA ASP A 36 -7.79 -9.04 16.21
C ASP A 36 -7.32 -10.42 15.76
N ALA A 37 -6.19 -10.50 15.06
CA ALA A 37 -5.70 -11.75 14.50
C ALA A 37 -4.85 -12.54 15.50
N ALA A 38 -5.10 -13.85 15.59
CA ALA A 38 -4.29 -14.77 16.40
C ALA A 38 -2.81 -14.80 15.99
N VAL A 39 -2.52 -14.52 14.72
CA VAL A 39 -1.17 -14.42 14.16
C VAL A 39 -0.95 -12.98 13.69
N PRO A 40 0.08 -12.27 14.21
CA PRO A 40 0.41 -10.93 13.75
C PRO A 40 0.66 -10.91 12.25
N HIS A 41 -0.10 -10.10 11.53
CA HIS A 41 0.05 -9.95 10.08
C HIS A 41 -0.40 -8.57 9.62
N GLY A 42 0.21 -8.13 8.52
CA GLY A 42 -0.17 -6.87 7.88
C GLY A 42 -1.27 -7.08 6.85
N HIS A 43 -2.00 -6.02 6.53
CA HIS A 43 -2.98 -5.99 5.47
C HIS A 43 -2.74 -4.78 4.56
N ILE A 44 -2.70 -5.02 3.25
CA ILE A 44 -2.59 -3.97 2.25
C ILE A 44 -4.00 -3.49 1.92
N THR A 45 -4.31 -2.31 2.43
CA THR A 45 -5.62 -1.70 2.29
C THR A 45 -5.83 -1.09 0.91
N SER A 46 -4.81 -0.42 0.35
CA SER A 46 -4.88 0.18 -0.98
C SER A 46 -3.48 0.38 -1.57
N LEU A 47 -3.35 0.15 -2.88
CA LEU A 47 -2.11 0.34 -3.64
C LEU A 47 -2.46 0.92 -5.00
N ALA A 48 -1.96 2.11 -5.30
CA ALA A 48 -2.27 2.77 -6.56
C ALA A 48 -1.04 3.47 -7.16
N VAL A 49 -0.96 3.47 -8.49
CA VAL A 49 0.07 4.17 -9.26
C VAL A 49 -0.57 4.80 -10.50
N LEU A 50 -0.27 6.07 -10.75
CA LEU A 50 -0.68 6.81 -11.94
C LEU A 50 -0.33 6.04 -13.21
N ARG A 51 -1.27 5.97 -14.16
CA ARG A 51 -1.11 5.17 -15.39
C ARG A 51 0.18 5.50 -16.16
N THR A 52 0.55 6.78 -16.21
CA THR A 52 1.77 7.29 -16.87
C THR A 52 3.07 6.88 -16.18
N TYR A 53 2.99 6.40 -14.94
CA TYR A 53 4.13 5.95 -14.12
C TYR A 53 4.10 4.43 -13.84
N ARG A 54 3.17 3.68 -14.46
CA ARG A 54 3.13 2.21 -14.36
C ARG A 54 4.27 1.58 -15.17
N LYS A 55 4.55 0.31 -14.88
CA LYS A 55 5.64 -0.49 -15.50
C LYS A 55 7.07 0.00 -15.20
N CYS A 56 7.23 0.90 -14.23
CA CYS A 56 8.53 1.36 -13.72
C CYS A 56 8.89 0.76 -12.33
N GLY A 57 8.26 -0.35 -11.92
CA GLY A 57 8.55 -1.01 -10.64
C GLY A 57 8.09 -0.28 -9.37
N ILE A 58 7.35 0.82 -9.50
CA ILE A 58 6.91 1.66 -8.35
C ILE A 58 6.08 0.86 -7.35
N ALA A 59 5.05 0.16 -7.84
CA ALA A 59 4.16 -0.63 -7.00
C ALA A 59 4.94 -1.68 -6.20
N THR A 60 5.90 -2.35 -6.85
CA THR A 60 6.78 -3.33 -6.20
C THR A 60 7.59 -2.70 -5.07
N ARG A 61 8.20 -1.53 -5.31
CA ARG A 61 9.02 -0.83 -4.30
C ARG A 61 8.19 -0.35 -3.12
N LEU A 62 7.00 0.20 -3.37
CA LEU A 62 6.06 0.62 -2.32
C LEU A 62 5.66 -0.57 -1.45
N MET A 63 5.24 -1.68 -2.07
CA MET A 63 4.85 -2.90 -1.37
C MET A 63 5.99 -3.49 -0.54
N GLN A 64 7.18 -3.60 -1.09
CA GLN A 64 8.36 -4.12 -0.38
C GLN A 64 8.73 -3.25 0.83
N ALA A 65 8.64 -1.92 0.71
CA ALA A 65 8.89 -1.01 1.82
C ALA A 65 7.88 -1.22 2.96
N SER A 66 6.59 -1.31 2.64
CA SER A 66 5.53 -1.56 3.63
C SER A 66 5.66 -2.94 4.30
N GLN A 67 5.85 -4.01 3.50
CA GLN A 67 6.07 -5.38 3.98
C GLN A 67 7.28 -5.48 4.93
N ARG A 68 8.35 -4.74 4.62
CA ARG A 68 9.53 -4.69 5.47
C ARG A 68 9.20 -4.07 6.82
N CYS A 69 8.53 -2.92 6.85
CA CYS A 69 8.14 -2.29 8.11
C CYS A 69 7.19 -3.16 8.93
N MET A 70 6.26 -3.87 8.28
CA MET A 70 5.42 -4.87 8.94
C MET A 70 6.24 -5.96 9.63
N ALA A 71 7.23 -6.53 8.93
CA ALA A 71 8.09 -7.57 9.49
C ALA A 71 9.01 -7.06 10.61
N GLU A 72 9.67 -5.91 10.40
CA GLU A 72 10.69 -5.40 11.31
C GLU A 72 10.13 -4.70 12.54
N THR A 73 8.98 -4.01 12.41
CA THR A 73 8.41 -3.18 13.49
C THR A 73 7.32 -3.92 14.25
N PHE A 74 6.56 -4.79 13.57
CA PHE A 74 5.36 -5.43 14.13
C PHE A 74 5.42 -6.96 14.11
N GLU A 75 6.58 -7.52 13.75
CA GLU A 75 6.82 -8.97 13.68
C GLU A 75 5.78 -9.74 12.85
N ALA A 76 5.25 -9.08 11.81
CA ALA A 76 4.25 -9.67 10.93
C ALA A 76 4.78 -10.98 10.32
N GLN A 77 4.01 -12.06 10.44
CA GLN A 77 4.37 -13.36 9.85
C GLN A 77 3.98 -13.45 8.39
N TYR A 78 2.96 -12.71 7.98
CA TYR A 78 2.54 -12.61 6.59
C TYR A 78 1.89 -11.25 6.32
N VAL A 79 1.62 -10.99 5.04
CA VAL A 79 0.82 -9.85 4.59
C VAL A 79 -0.32 -10.35 3.72
N SER A 80 -1.54 -9.89 4.00
CA SER A 80 -2.75 -10.19 3.24
C SER A 80 -3.22 -9.01 2.38
N LEU A 81 -4.02 -9.31 1.36
CA LEU A 81 -4.74 -8.32 0.55
C LEU A 81 -5.92 -8.98 -0.16
N HIS A 82 -6.88 -8.16 -0.58
CA HIS A 82 -7.97 -8.58 -1.47
C HIS A 82 -7.78 -8.02 -2.88
N VAL A 83 -8.07 -8.83 -3.89
CA VAL A 83 -8.03 -8.39 -5.30
C VAL A 83 -9.21 -8.93 -6.09
N ARG A 84 -9.84 -8.07 -6.89
CA ARG A 84 -10.88 -8.44 -7.88
C ARG A 84 -10.40 -9.55 -8.80
N LYS A 85 -11.21 -10.59 -9.01
CA LYS A 85 -10.88 -11.69 -9.93
C LYS A 85 -10.62 -11.21 -11.36
N SER A 86 -11.31 -10.16 -11.81
CA SER A 86 -11.12 -9.58 -13.13
C SER A 86 -9.81 -8.77 -13.29
N ASN A 87 -9.14 -8.39 -12.20
CA ASN A 87 -7.96 -7.53 -12.24
C ASN A 87 -6.67 -8.31 -12.52
N SER A 88 -6.55 -8.81 -13.75
CA SER A 88 -5.42 -9.62 -14.21
C SER A 88 -4.05 -8.95 -14.04
N ALA A 89 -3.99 -7.62 -14.17
CA ALA A 89 -2.75 -6.86 -14.00
C ALA A 89 -2.27 -6.88 -12.54
N ALA A 90 -3.17 -6.68 -11.58
CA ALA A 90 -2.84 -6.75 -10.16
C ALA A 90 -2.52 -8.18 -9.73
N ILE A 91 -3.30 -9.17 -10.20
CA ILE A 91 -3.04 -10.59 -9.93
C ILE A 91 -1.63 -10.98 -10.42
N HIS A 92 -1.23 -10.52 -11.61
CA HIS A 92 0.13 -10.76 -12.13
C HIS A 92 1.20 -10.11 -11.24
N LEU A 93 1.02 -8.86 -10.83
CA LEU A 93 1.93 -8.17 -9.91
C LEU A 93 2.09 -8.95 -8.59
N TYR A 94 0.98 -9.32 -7.96
CA TYR A 94 0.99 -9.99 -6.66
C TYR A 94 1.61 -11.39 -6.75
N THR A 95 1.16 -12.22 -7.70
CA THR A 95 1.65 -13.60 -7.84
C THR A 95 3.07 -13.69 -8.40
N LYS A 96 3.34 -13.04 -9.54
CA LYS A 96 4.58 -13.25 -10.30
C LYS A 96 5.73 -12.38 -9.82
N THR A 97 5.44 -11.15 -9.36
CA THR A 97 6.50 -10.21 -8.95
C THR A 97 6.70 -10.21 -7.44
N LEU A 98 5.62 -10.24 -6.66
CA LEU A 98 5.69 -10.06 -5.22
C LEU A 98 5.65 -11.37 -4.42
N GLY A 99 5.29 -12.50 -5.05
CA GLY A 99 5.29 -13.82 -4.44
C GLY A 99 4.11 -14.05 -3.48
N TYR A 100 2.96 -13.43 -3.76
CA TYR A 100 1.72 -13.76 -3.07
C TYR A 100 1.09 -15.03 -3.65
N GLU A 101 0.43 -15.79 -2.79
CA GLU A 101 -0.35 -16.96 -3.14
C GLU A 101 -1.82 -16.69 -2.85
N ILE A 102 -2.72 -17.30 -3.63
CA ILE A 102 -4.16 -17.25 -3.37
C ILE A 102 -4.42 -18.16 -2.16
N HIS A 103 -4.91 -17.58 -1.07
CA HIS A 103 -5.29 -18.31 0.12
C HIS A 103 -6.76 -18.75 0.04
N ASP A 104 -7.65 -17.84 -0.36
CA ASP A 104 -9.08 -18.13 -0.47
C ASP A 104 -9.77 -17.30 -1.57
N GLU A 105 -10.99 -17.68 -1.92
CA GLU A 105 -11.87 -16.95 -2.82
C GLU A 105 -13.15 -16.51 -2.08
N GLU A 106 -13.32 -15.20 -1.92
CA GLU A 106 -14.48 -14.61 -1.27
C GLU A 106 -15.56 -14.24 -2.29
N LYS A 107 -16.73 -14.88 -2.17
CA LYS A 107 -17.87 -14.63 -3.03
C LYS A 107 -18.52 -13.27 -2.75
N ALA A 108 -18.89 -12.56 -3.81
CA ALA A 108 -19.60 -11.27 -3.75
C ALA A 108 -18.97 -10.30 -2.72
N TYR A 109 -17.64 -10.19 -2.75
CA TYR A 109 -16.88 -9.38 -1.81
C TYR A 109 -17.09 -7.88 -2.06
N TYR A 110 -17.07 -7.49 -3.33
CA TYR A 110 -17.26 -6.11 -3.75
C TYR A 110 -18.75 -5.78 -3.88
N ALA A 111 -19.10 -4.49 -3.72
CA ALA A 111 -20.49 -4.01 -3.72
C ALA A 111 -21.26 -4.27 -5.02
N ASP A 112 -20.55 -4.46 -6.13
CA ASP A 112 -21.11 -4.85 -7.44
C ASP A 112 -21.32 -6.37 -7.57
N GLY A 113 -21.06 -7.13 -6.51
CA GLY A 113 -21.19 -8.58 -6.48
C GLY A 113 -19.98 -9.32 -7.06
N GLU A 114 -18.88 -8.62 -7.40
CA GLU A 114 -17.68 -9.30 -7.87
C GLU A 114 -16.99 -10.05 -6.73
N ASP A 115 -16.53 -11.27 -7.04
CA ASP A 115 -15.69 -12.09 -6.17
C ASP A 115 -14.28 -11.49 -6.01
N ALA A 116 -13.64 -11.76 -4.86
CA ALA A 116 -12.26 -11.39 -4.58
C ALA A 116 -11.41 -12.61 -4.27
N TYR A 117 -10.11 -12.53 -4.58
CA TYR A 117 -9.11 -13.42 -3.99
C TYR A 117 -8.56 -12.80 -2.71
N ASP A 118 -8.59 -13.54 -1.60
CA ASP A 118 -7.72 -13.28 -0.43
C ASP A 118 -6.35 -13.86 -0.77
N MET A 119 -5.36 -12.98 -0.86
CA MET A 119 -3.99 -13.35 -1.20
C MET A 119 -3.07 -13.11 -0.03
N ARG A 120 -2.14 -14.04 0.21
CA ARG A 120 -1.16 -13.95 1.30
C ARG A 120 0.26 -14.13 0.83
N LYS A 121 1.17 -13.39 1.47
CA LYS A 121 2.61 -13.57 1.34
C LYS A 121 3.22 -13.75 2.72
N TYR A 122 3.80 -14.91 2.97
CA TYR A 122 4.54 -15.18 4.20
C TYR A 122 5.88 -14.43 4.21
N LEU A 123 6.19 -13.77 5.32
CA LEU A 123 7.40 -12.98 5.51
C LEU A 123 8.45 -13.86 6.20
N ASN A 124 9.34 -14.45 5.40
CA ASN A 124 10.49 -15.17 5.96
C ASN A 124 11.51 -14.14 6.49
N LYS A 125 11.83 -14.17 7.79
CA LYS A 125 12.82 -13.27 8.43
C LYS A 125 14.18 -13.23 7.70
N CYS A 126 14.51 -14.25 6.90
CA CYS A 126 15.83 -14.43 6.26
C CYS A 126 15.96 -13.94 4.80
N ASN A 127 14.90 -13.50 4.10
CA ASN A 127 14.95 -13.34 2.63
C ASN A 127 14.68 -11.93 2.10
N LEU A 128 14.69 -10.90 2.95
CA LEU A 128 14.65 -9.51 2.50
C LEU A 128 16.08 -9.08 2.10
N VAL A 129 16.48 -9.33 0.85
CA VAL A 129 17.69 -8.73 0.26
C VAL A 129 17.35 -7.28 -0.12
N LEU A 130 18.08 -6.33 0.46
CA LEU A 130 17.73 -4.91 0.44
C LEU A 130 18.71 -4.10 -0.41
N PRO A 131 18.25 -3.30 -1.39
CA PRO A 131 18.90 -2.04 -1.65
C PRO A 131 18.68 -1.12 -0.44
N SER A 132 19.76 -0.49 0.04
CA SER A 132 19.71 0.49 1.13
C SER A 132 18.69 1.58 0.82
N ILE A 133 17.69 1.75 1.69
CA ILE A 133 16.83 2.93 1.67
C ILE A 133 17.74 4.10 2.09
N PRO A 134 18.03 5.07 1.21
CA PRO A 134 18.80 6.22 1.66
C PRO A 134 17.98 6.93 2.73
N ALA A 135 18.54 7.00 3.94
CA ALA A 135 18.07 7.89 4.97
C ALA A 135 17.87 9.28 4.35
N VAL A 136 16.75 9.92 4.65
CA VAL A 136 16.46 11.27 4.18
C VAL A 136 17.53 12.21 4.76
N THR A 137 18.62 12.42 4.02
CA THR A 137 19.60 13.43 4.34
C THR A 137 19.04 14.76 3.86
N ASN A 138 18.56 15.55 4.80
CA ASN A 138 18.30 16.96 4.58
C ASN A 138 19.65 17.64 4.31
N SER A 139 19.96 17.93 3.05
CA SER A 139 21.02 18.90 2.73
C SER A 139 20.69 19.68 1.46
N PRO A 140 20.67 21.03 1.51
CA PRO A 140 20.33 21.87 0.37
C PRO A 140 21.61 22.38 -0.33
N HIS A 141 22.08 21.69 -1.36
CA HIS A 141 22.94 22.18 -2.46
C HIS A 141 23.48 20.95 -3.22
N ALA A 142 23.51 20.87 -4.55
CA ALA A 142 24.20 21.74 -5.50
C ALA A 142 23.70 21.47 -6.97
N PRO A 143 24.33 22.02 -8.03
CA PRO A 143 23.67 22.90 -9.00
C PRO A 143 23.22 22.23 -10.30
N ALA A 144 22.44 23.01 -11.06
CA ALA A 144 21.89 22.69 -12.36
C ALA A 144 22.95 22.51 -13.46
N SER A 145 22.76 21.49 -14.31
CA SER A 145 23.13 21.57 -15.73
C SER A 145 22.35 20.56 -16.58
N SER A 146 21.79 21.10 -17.67
CA SER A 146 21.66 20.53 -19.02
C SER A 146 20.66 19.40 -19.30
N GLN A 147 19.70 19.80 -20.15
CA GLN A 147 18.62 19.05 -20.81
C GLN A 147 19.05 17.73 -21.47
N MET A 148 18.33 16.66 -21.13
CA MET A 148 17.61 15.77 -22.06
C MET A 148 16.64 14.94 -21.22
N SER A 149 15.50 14.55 -21.78
CA SER A 149 14.41 13.79 -21.16
C SER A 149 14.86 12.49 -20.48
N ALA A 150 15.36 12.59 -19.24
CA ALA A 150 15.47 11.46 -18.35
C ALA A 150 14.10 11.27 -17.69
N ILE A 151 13.46 10.13 -17.91
CA ILE A 151 12.40 9.66 -17.02
C ILE A 151 13.10 9.38 -15.68
N VAL A 152 13.17 10.38 -14.83
CA VAL A 152 13.78 10.27 -13.50
C VAL A 152 12.90 9.32 -12.69
N GLU A 153 13.51 8.27 -12.13
CA GLU A 153 12.79 7.29 -11.34
C GLU A 153 12.15 7.94 -10.11
N PRO A 154 10.87 7.64 -9.81
CA PRO A 154 10.21 8.21 -8.64
C PRO A 154 10.82 7.70 -7.34
N LYS A 155 10.85 8.58 -6.34
CA LYS A 155 11.42 8.32 -5.02
C LYS A 155 10.32 7.85 -4.07
N VAL A 156 10.61 6.84 -3.25
CA VAL A 156 9.70 6.38 -2.19
C VAL A 156 10.01 7.14 -0.90
N SER A 157 9.00 7.80 -0.33
CA SER A 157 9.06 8.59 0.90
C SER A 157 8.14 7.97 1.97
N ILE A 158 8.59 7.94 3.23
CA ILE A 158 7.78 7.52 4.39
C ILE A 158 6.85 8.69 4.75
N SER A 159 5.55 8.43 4.91
CA SER A 159 4.56 9.48 5.23
C SER A 159 4.69 10.09 6.63
N GLY A 160 5.54 9.54 7.52
CA GLY A 160 5.70 9.94 8.92
C GLY A 160 6.37 11.29 9.19
N ARG A 161 6.22 12.30 8.33
CA ARG A 161 6.73 13.66 8.58
C ARG A 161 5.72 14.42 9.46
N GLN A 162 6.13 14.83 10.66
CA GLN A 162 5.34 15.72 11.51
C GLN A 162 5.28 17.14 10.89
N GLY A 163 4.11 17.80 10.98
CA GLY A 163 3.90 19.19 10.53
C GLY A 163 3.09 19.36 9.22
N GLU A 164 3.08 20.57 8.66
CA GLU A 164 2.32 20.95 7.44
C GLU A 164 2.64 20.07 6.22
N GLN A 165 3.88 19.59 6.12
CA GLN A 165 4.32 18.70 5.06
C GLN A 165 3.63 17.33 5.12
N GLY A 166 3.37 16.81 6.32
CA GLY A 166 2.61 15.58 6.53
C GLY A 166 1.18 15.76 6.03
N GLN A 167 0.49 16.81 6.48
CA GLN A 167 -0.89 17.12 6.06
C GLN A 167 -1.03 17.27 4.55
N LYS A 168 -0.05 17.88 3.89
CA LYS A 168 -0.03 18.00 2.43
C LYS A 168 0.05 16.63 1.73
N ILE A 169 0.94 15.75 2.20
CA ILE A 169 1.10 14.40 1.63
C ILE A 169 -0.21 13.61 1.76
N LEU A 170 -0.91 13.76 2.89
CA LEU A 170 -2.20 13.11 3.10
C LEU A 170 -3.26 13.59 2.11
N SER A 171 -3.42 14.92 2.01
CA SER A 171 -4.37 15.52 1.07
C SER A 171 -4.07 15.13 -0.39
N ASP A 172 -2.79 15.12 -0.78
CA ASP A 172 -2.39 14.73 -2.13
C ASP A 172 -2.61 13.23 -2.41
N THR A 173 -2.43 12.37 -1.38
CA THR A 173 -2.65 10.92 -1.48
C THR A 173 -4.15 10.62 -1.60
N GLU A 174 -4.97 11.27 -0.79
CA GLU A 174 -6.44 11.18 -0.86
C GLU A 174 -6.95 11.64 -2.24
N GLN A 175 -6.48 12.80 -2.71
CA GLN A 175 -6.88 13.32 -4.01
C GLN A 175 -6.46 12.38 -5.16
N LEU A 176 -5.30 11.74 -5.05
CA LEU A 176 -4.86 10.74 -6.02
C LEU A 176 -5.73 9.48 -5.99
N ALA A 177 -6.12 8.99 -4.81
CA ALA A 177 -7.00 7.84 -4.69
C ALA A 177 -8.37 8.10 -5.33
N GLU A 178 -8.96 9.28 -5.07
CA GLU A 178 -10.22 9.71 -5.68
C GLU A 178 -10.11 9.77 -7.21
N ASN A 179 -9.03 10.36 -7.73
CA ASN A 179 -8.80 10.51 -9.18
C ASN A 179 -8.60 9.17 -9.89
N LEU A 180 -8.09 8.16 -9.20
CA LEU A 180 -7.88 6.82 -9.75
C LEU A 180 -9.15 5.97 -9.70
N GLY A 181 -10.24 6.47 -9.10
CA GLY A 181 -11.49 5.72 -8.94
C GLY A 181 -11.31 4.49 -8.06
N GLU A 182 -10.31 4.50 -7.16
CA GLU A 182 -10.24 3.51 -6.10
C GLU A 182 -11.50 3.72 -5.25
N MET A 183 -12.39 2.72 -5.24
CA MET A 183 -13.55 2.70 -4.36
C MET A 183 -13.10 3.16 -2.98
N GLY A 184 -13.83 4.13 -2.40
CA GLY A 184 -13.47 4.71 -1.13
C GLY A 184 -13.11 3.59 -0.17
N VAL A 185 -11.92 3.67 0.42
CA VAL A 185 -11.38 2.63 1.31
C VAL A 185 -12.35 2.30 2.47
N GLU A 186 -13.29 3.21 2.74
CA GLU A 186 -14.44 3.05 3.63
C GLU A 186 -15.45 1.96 3.19
N ASP A 187 -15.64 1.70 1.89
CA ASP A 187 -16.60 0.69 1.38
C ASP A 187 -16.05 -0.74 1.46
N VAL A 188 -14.72 -0.90 1.32
CA VAL A 188 -14.04 -2.20 1.47
C VAL A 188 -14.11 -2.69 2.92
N GLU A 189 -13.98 -1.79 3.90
CA GLU A 189 -14.05 -2.16 5.32
C GLU A 189 -15.48 -2.26 5.86
N ARG A 190 -16.46 -1.46 5.36
CA ARG A 190 -17.88 -1.64 5.76
C ARG A 190 -18.37 -3.06 5.48
N ASN A 191 -18.05 -3.60 4.29
CA ASN A 191 -18.39 -4.98 3.95
C ASN A 191 -17.66 -6.02 4.83
N ARG A 192 -16.51 -5.66 5.42
CA ARG A 192 -15.76 -6.54 6.33
C ARG A 192 -16.31 -6.52 7.76
N ILE A 193 -16.69 -5.35 8.27
CA ILE A 193 -17.30 -5.19 9.61
C ILE A 193 -18.67 -5.86 9.68
N ASP A 194 -19.47 -5.78 8.61
CA ASP A 194 -20.76 -6.48 8.54
C ASP A 194 -20.57 -8.01 8.59
N LYS A 195 -19.53 -8.55 7.93
CA LYS A 195 -19.22 -9.99 7.96
C LYS A 195 -18.64 -10.49 9.28
N THR A 196 -17.84 -9.69 10.00
CA THR A 196 -17.35 -10.09 11.34
C THR A 196 -18.46 -10.14 12.39
N HIS A 197 -19.58 -9.44 12.17
CA HIS A 197 -20.79 -9.59 12.97
C HIS A 197 -21.57 -10.86 12.61
N ASP A 198 -21.62 -11.24 11.34
CA ASP A 198 -22.31 -12.48 10.91
C ASP A 198 -21.62 -13.77 11.41
N ILE A 199 -20.29 -13.80 11.53
CA ILE A 199 -19.58 -14.99 12.08
C ILE A 199 -19.81 -15.20 13.59
N ASN A 200 -20.26 -14.17 14.32
CA ASN A 200 -20.64 -14.27 15.73
C ASN A 200 -22.16 -14.46 15.93
N ALA A 201 -22.91 -14.52 14.84
CA ALA A 201 -24.34 -14.76 14.81
C ALA A 201 -24.66 -16.14 14.21
N SER A 202 -24.20 -17.20 14.88
CA SER A 202 -24.83 -18.52 14.76
C SER A 202 -24.85 -19.19 16.14
N PRO A 203 -25.98 -19.79 16.54
CA PRO A 203 -26.25 -20.22 17.92
C PRO A 203 -25.41 -21.42 18.39
#